data_AF-A0A2N2HFI3-F1
#
_entry.id   AF-A0A2N2HFI3-F1
#
_cell.length_a   1.000
_cell.length_b   1.000
_cell.length_c   1.000
_cell.angle_alpha   90.00
_cell.angle_beta   90.00
_cell.angle_gamma   90.00
#
_symmetry.space_group_name_H-M   'P 1'
#
loop_
_entity.id
_entity.type
_entity.pdbx_description
1 polymer ?
#
loop_
_entity_poly.entity_id
_entity_poly.type
_entity_poly.pdbx_seq_one_letter_code
_entity_poly.pdbx_strand_id
1 'polypeptide(L)'
;ELPAVGTLKFNLACLAARAGDKPAMLRWLRDAAIDGEDSRAALTDSDFAAWDRDPEFLAVIEAAVGRIGGDAGHATVVDERHHEKLNLPVEDLEELTIRTLNILIGAGVSRVGDLVRMNQSGELSLVPGLSRKGYDEICSVLDELFA
;
A
#
# COMPACT_ATOMS: atom_id res chain seq x y z
N GLU A 1 27.32 18.78 3.64
CA GLU A 1 26.04 18.32 4.20
C GLU A 1 25.37 17.47 3.13
N LEU A 2 25.13 16.18 3.42
CA LEU A 2 24.42 15.30 2.49
C LEU A 2 22.92 15.60 2.65
N PRO A 3 22.17 15.88 1.56
CA PRO A 3 20.74 16.06 1.68
C PRO A 3 20.13 14.76 2.21
N ALA A 4 19.11 14.88 3.06
CA ALA A 4 18.33 13.75 3.54
C ALA A 4 18.00 12.88 2.32
N VAL A 5 18.42 11.61 2.38
CA VAL A 5 18.24 10.66 1.28
C VAL A 5 16.74 10.55 1.07
N GLY A 6 16.24 11.26 0.06
CA GLY A 6 14.94 10.99 -0.53
C GLY A 6 14.94 9.50 -0.82
N THR A 7 14.00 8.81 -0.21
CA THR A 7 13.77 7.39 -0.37
C THR A 7 13.59 7.04 -1.86
N LEU A 8 13.99 5.83 -2.24
CA LEU A 8 14.10 5.43 -3.65
C LEU A 8 12.80 5.70 -4.44
N LYS A 9 11.64 5.49 -3.80
CA LYS A 9 10.31 5.66 -4.40
C LYS A 9 9.95 7.14 -4.60
N PHE A 10 10.20 8.01 -3.62
CA PHE A 10 10.04 9.45 -3.81
C PHE A 10 10.91 10.00 -4.94
N ASN A 11 12.17 9.56 -5.05
CA ASN A 11 13.05 9.98 -6.15
C ASN A 11 12.54 9.51 -7.52
N LEU A 12 11.94 8.32 -7.59
CA LEU A 12 11.31 7.80 -8.81
C LEU A 12 10.04 8.59 -9.17
N ALA A 13 9.26 9.03 -8.19
CA ALA A 13 8.14 9.94 -8.42
C ALA A 13 8.61 11.28 -9.00
N CYS A 14 9.66 11.88 -8.44
CA CYS A 14 10.25 13.13 -8.93
C CYS A 14 10.75 13.01 -10.38
N LEU A 15 11.40 11.88 -10.70
CA LEU A 15 11.86 11.60 -12.07
C LEU A 15 10.67 11.50 -13.06
N ALA A 16 9.61 10.79 -12.68
CA ALA A 16 8.41 10.66 -13.50
C ALA A 16 7.67 11.99 -13.69
N ALA A 17 7.60 12.81 -12.63
CA ALA A 17 7.02 14.16 -12.68
C ALA A 17 7.73 15.05 -13.71
N ARG A 18 9.07 15.06 -13.70
CA ARG A 18 9.90 15.79 -14.67
C ARG A 18 9.77 15.26 -16.10
N ALA A 19 9.54 13.96 -16.26
CA ALA A 19 9.29 13.33 -17.55
C ALA A 19 7.89 13.61 -18.10
N GLY A 20 6.99 14.20 -17.31
CA GLY A 20 5.59 14.40 -17.68
C GLY A 20 4.73 13.13 -17.58
N ASP A 21 5.26 12.05 -17.00
CA ASP A 21 4.59 10.76 -16.87
C ASP A 21 3.73 10.73 -15.58
N LYS A 22 2.55 11.35 -15.66
CA LYS A 22 1.58 11.41 -14.56
C LYS A 22 1.24 10.03 -13.98
N PRO A 23 0.90 8.99 -14.77
CA PRO A 23 0.60 7.67 -14.24
C PRO A 23 1.75 7.07 -13.41
N ALA A 24 2.99 7.16 -13.90
CA ALA A 24 4.14 6.64 -13.16
C ALA A 24 4.43 7.46 -11.90
N MET A 25 4.32 8.78 -11.98
CA MET A 25 4.47 9.70 -10.86
C MET A 25 3.50 9.37 -9.72
N LEU A 26 2.20 9.27 -10.04
CA LEU A 26 1.16 8.98 -9.04
C LEU A 26 1.33 7.60 -8.40
N ARG A 27 1.76 6.59 -9.18
CA ARG A 27 2.08 5.26 -8.65
C ARG A 27 3.19 5.35 -7.60
N TRP A 28 4.32 5.96 -7.95
CA TRP A 28 5.46 6.04 -7.04
C TRP A 28 5.17 6.87 -5.78
N LEU A 29 4.36 7.94 -5.88
CA LEU A 29 3.91 8.69 -4.70
C LEU A 29 3.02 7.86 -3.78
N ARG A 30 2.12 7.05 -4.33
CA ARG A 30 1.29 6.14 -3.52
C ARG A 30 2.16 5.09 -2.83
N ASP A 31 3.12 4.52 -3.54
CA ASP A 31 4.03 3.51 -2.98
C ASP A 31 4.93 4.11 -1.90
N ALA A 32 5.41 5.34 -2.10
CA ALA A 32 6.13 6.11 -1.08
C ALA A 32 5.26 6.36 0.17
N ALA A 33 4.01 6.78 -0.03
CA ALA A 33 3.06 6.98 1.06
C ALA A 33 2.76 5.69 1.84
N ILE A 34 2.69 4.55 1.15
CA ILE A 34 2.49 3.22 1.76
C ILE A 34 3.68 2.86 2.65
N ASP A 35 4.90 3.20 2.22
CA ASP A 35 6.13 2.95 2.99
C ASP A 35 6.31 3.92 4.18
N GLY A 36 5.34 4.80 4.42
CA GLY A 36 5.37 5.81 5.48
C GLY A 36 6.26 7.01 5.15
N GLU A 37 6.62 7.20 3.88
CA GLU A 37 7.37 8.37 3.43
C GLU A 37 6.48 9.62 3.47
N ASP A 38 7.07 10.76 3.86
CA ASP A 38 6.35 12.03 3.90
C ASP A 38 6.05 12.54 2.49
N SER A 39 4.91 12.10 1.97
CA SER A 39 4.44 12.50 0.65
C SER A 39 4.11 13.98 0.58
N ARG A 40 3.95 14.70 1.70
CA ARG A 40 3.74 16.17 1.69
C ARG A 40 4.93 16.91 1.13
N ALA A 41 6.13 16.33 1.17
CA ALA A 41 7.32 16.92 0.56
C ALA A 41 7.09 17.23 -0.93
N ALA A 42 6.24 16.46 -1.62
CA ALA A 42 5.89 16.70 -3.02
C ALA A 42 5.12 18.02 -3.25
N LEU A 43 4.41 18.56 -2.26
CA LEU A 43 3.73 19.86 -2.38
C LEU A 43 4.70 21.04 -2.42
N THR A 44 5.89 20.85 -1.85
CA THR A 44 6.92 21.88 -1.75
C THR A 44 8.07 21.68 -2.73
N ASP A 45 8.11 20.54 -3.41
CA ASP A 45 9.17 20.18 -4.34
C ASP A 45 8.86 20.72 -5.75
N SER A 46 9.84 21.41 -6.33
CA SER A 46 9.73 22.03 -7.65
C SER A 46 9.49 21.03 -8.78
N ASP A 47 9.89 19.76 -8.60
CA ASP A 47 9.68 18.71 -9.60
C ASP A 47 8.18 18.42 -9.82
N PHE A 48 7.31 18.75 -8.85
CA PHE A 48 5.86 18.60 -8.95
C PHE A 48 5.10 19.90 -9.24
N ALA A 49 5.79 21.02 -9.46
CA ALA A 49 5.13 22.32 -9.65
C ALA A 49 4.11 22.35 -10.80
N ALA A 50 4.27 21.48 -11.81
CA ALA A 50 3.32 21.33 -12.92
C ALA A 50 2.00 20.64 -12.52
N TRP A 51 1.96 20.00 -11.35
CA TRP A 51 0.87 19.13 -10.88
C TRP A 51 0.21 19.65 -9.59
N ASP A 52 0.62 20.81 -9.09
CA ASP A 52 0.15 21.42 -7.83
C ASP A 52 -1.38 21.63 -7.76
N ARG A 53 -2.02 21.75 -8.93
CA ARG A 53 -3.47 21.90 -9.11
C ARG A 53 -4.14 20.67 -9.70
N ASP A 54 -3.39 19.60 -9.97
CA ASP A 54 -3.96 18.38 -10.51
C ASP A 54 -4.76 17.64 -9.41
N PRO A 55 -6.06 17.35 -9.65
CA PRO A 55 -6.91 16.78 -8.61
C PRO A 55 -6.51 15.35 -8.23
N GLU A 56 -5.91 14.57 -9.14
CA GLU A 56 -5.45 13.21 -8.80
C GLU A 56 -4.15 13.26 -7.99
N PHE A 57 -3.26 14.20 -8.30
CA PHE A 57 -2.07 14.45 -7.49
C PHE A 57 -2.46 14.87 -6.08
N LEU A 58 -3.32 15.88 -5.94
CA LEU A 58 -3.80 16.34 -4.63
C LEU A 58 -4.50 15.24 -3.84
N ALA A 59 -5.33 14.41 -4.49
CA ALA A 59 -5.97 13.28 -3.84
C ALA A 59 -4.96 12.24 -3.32
N VAL A 60 -3.86 11.99 -4.04
CA VAL A 60 -2.79 11.09 -3.58
C VAL A 60 -2.07 11.68 -2.36
N ILE A 61 -1.75 12.97 -2.39
CA ILE A 61 -1.11 13.65 -1.25
C ILE A 61 -2.02 13.66 -0.03
N GLU A 62 -3.30 13.99 -0.20
CA GLU A 62 -4.28 14.02 0.88
C GLU A 62 -4.50 12.62 1.47
N ALA A 63 -4.62 11.60 0.62
CA ALA A 63 -4.71 10.20 1.06
C ALA A 63 -3.44 9.74 1.80
N ALA A 64 -2.27 10.27 1.44
CA ALA A 64 -1.03 10.00 2.16
C ALA A 64 -1.00 10.73 3.52
N VAL A 65 -1.45 11.99 3.57
CA VAL A 65 -1.52 12.80 4.79
C VAL A 65 -2.48 12.23 5.83
N GLY A 66 -3.66 11.79 5.39
CA GLY A 66 -4.65 11.16 6.26
C GLY A 66 -4.11 9.93 6.98
N ARG A 67 -3.11 9.25 6.39
CA ARG A 67 -2.44 8.09 7.00
C ARG A 67 -1.33 8.47 7.99
N ILE A 68 -0.70 9.64 7.85
CA ILE A 68 0.42 10.09 8.70
C ILE A 68 -0.07 10.80 9.98
N GLY A 69 -1.31 11.34 9.98
CA GLY A 69 -1.90 12.06 11.13
C GLY A 69 -2.77 11.22 12.07
N GLY A 70 -3.04 9.96 11.72
CA GLY A 70 -3.83 9.03 12.53
C GLY A 70 -2.94 8.01 13.23
N ASP A 71 -2.97 8.03 14.54
CA ASP A 71 -2.46 6.99 15.44
C ASP A 71 -2.58 5.58 14.81
N ALA A 72 -1.45 4.87 14.68
CA ALA A 72 -1.30 3.46 14.30
C ALA A 72 -2.55 2.77 13.70
N GLY A 73 -2.96 3.16 12.50
CA GLY A 73 -4.16 2.63 11.87
C GLY A 73 -4.11 2.77 10.35
N HIS A 74 -3.41 1.84 9.70
CA HIS A 74 -3.27 1.75 8.25
C HIS A 74 -4.63 1.47 7.56
N ALA A 75 -5.43 2.52 7.36
CA ALA A 75 -6.61 2.49 6.51
C ALA A 75 -6.20 2.70 5.04
N THR A 76 -6.03 1.59 4.32
CA THR A 76 -6.03 1.58 2.85
C THR A 76 -7.40 2.02 2.34
N VAL A 77 -7.43 2.59 1.14
CA VAL A 77 -8.67 2.92 0.42
C VAL A 77 -9.50 1.65 0.30
N VAL A 78 -10.53 1.53 1.12
CA VAL A 78 -11.50 0.45 1.08
C VAL A 78 -12.73 0.99 0.38
N ASP A 79 -13.18 0.27 -0.64
CA ASP A 79 -14.56 0.34 -1.10
C ASP A 79 -15.47 0.28 0.14
N GLU A 80 -16.26 1.33 0.40
CA GLU A 80 -17.09 1.47 1.61
C GLU A 80 -17.98 0.24 1.87
N ARG A 81 -18.24 -0.58 0.83
CA ARG A 81 -19.02 -1.81 0.87
C ARG A 81 -18.41 -2.95 1.69
N HIS A 82 -17.10 -2.91 1.99
CA HIS A 82 -16.41 -4.03 2.64
C HIS A 82 -15.51 -3.64 3.82
N HIS A 83 -15.69 -2.43 4.37
CA HIS A 83 -14.89 -1.91 5.48
C HIS A 83 -14.91 -2.82 6.73
N GLU A 84 -16.02 -3.51 6.98
CA GLU A 84 -16.13 -4.50 8.07
C GLU A 84 -15.24 -5.72 7.84
N LYS A 85 -15.14 -6.21 6.60
CA LYS A 85 -14.37 -7.41 6.23
C LYS A 85 -12.86 -7.18 6.35
N LEU A 86 -12.37 -5.97 6.06
CA LEU A 86 -10.94 -5.66 6.21
C LEU A 86 -10.46 -5.63 7.67
N ASN A 87 -11.36 -5.38 8.61
CA ASN A 87 -11.02 -5.34 10.03
C ASN A 87 -10.96 -6.74 10.66
N LEU A 88 -11.42 -7.77 9.96
CA LEU A 88 -11.36 -9.15 10.43
C LEU A 88 -9.90 -9.59 10.65
N PRO A 89 -9.61 -10.32 11.74
CA PRO A 89 -8.31 -10.93 11.91
C PRO A 89 -8.11 -12.05 10.89
N VAL A 90 -6.88 -12.24 10.43
CA VAL A 90 -6.57 -13.31 9.46
C VAL A 90 -6.80 -14.71 10.04
N GLU A 91 -6.84 -14.84 11.37
CA GLU A 91 -7.13 -16.08 12.09
C GLU A 91 -8.58 -16.55 11.91
N ASP A 92 -9.50 -15.62 11.59
CA ASP A 92 -10.92 -15.93 11.34
C ASP A 92 -11.17 -16.41 9.90
N LEU A 93 -10.12 -16.52 9.07
CA LEU A 93 -10.21 -17.06 7.71
C LEU A 93 -10.14 -18.60 7.75
N GLU A 94 -11.29 -19.25 7.91
CA GLU A 94 -11.41 -20.71 8.11
C GLU A 94 -10.80 -21.56 6.96
N GLU A 95 -10.75 -21.00 5.75
CA GLU A 95 -10.25 -21.68 4.54
C GLU A 95 -8.72 -21.63 4.41
N LEU A 96 -8.02 -20.85 5.24
CA LEU A 96 -6.55 -20.84 5.24
C LEU A 96 -6.00 -22.02 6.03
N THR A 97 -5.01 -22.71 5.45
CA THR A 97 -4.30 -23.73 6.20
C THR A 97 -3.51 -23.11 7.35
N ILE A 98 -3.41 -23.82 8.49
CA ILE A 98 -2.63 -23.39 9.67
C ILE A 98 -1.20 -22.99 9.29
N ARG A 99 -0.60 -23.66 8.29
CA ARG A 99 0.73 -23.31 7.78
C ARG A 99 0.74 -21.93 7.12
N THR A 100 -0.20 -21.68 6.21
CA THR A 100 -0.34 -20.38 5.52
C THR A 100 -0.61 -19.28 6.54
N LEU A 101 -1.50 -19.53 7.52
CA LEU A 101 -1.79 -18.59 8.60
C LEU A 101 -0.55 -18.25 9.44
N ASN A 102 0.23 -19.25 9.86
CA ASN A 102 1.45 -19.02 10.64
C ASN A 102 2.52 -18.23 9.86
N ILE A 103 2.58 -18.42 8.53
CA ILE A 103 3.47 -17.65 7.66
C ILE A 103 3.01 -16.18 7.60
N LEU A 104 1.71 -15.95 7.45
CA LEU A 104 1.12 -14.60 7.43
C LEU A 104 1.37 -13.87 8.75
N ILE A 105 1.08 -14.50 9.89
CA ILE A 105 1.35 -13.94 11.22
C ILE A 105 2.83 -13.66 11.40
N GLY A 106 3.71 -14.59 10.98
CA GLY A 106 5.16 -14.41 11.01
C GLY A 106 5.66 -13.27 10.12
N ALA A 107 4.92 -12.93 9.06
CA ALA A 107 5.16 -11.79 8.18
C ALA A 107 4.53 -10.48 8.69
N GLY A 108 3.91 -10.48 9.88
CA GLY A 108 3.27 -9.31 10.46
C GLY A 108 1.87 -9.01 9.92
N VAL A 109 1.26 -9.95 9.20
CA VAL A 109 -0.10 -9.84 8.68
C VAL A 109 -1.08 -10.27 9.78
N SER A 110 -1.82 -9.31 10.31
CA SER A 110 -2.75 -9.56 11.43
C SER A 110 -4.22 -9.43 11.03
N ARG A 111 -4.50 -8.63 9.99
CA ARG A 111 -5.85 -8.35 9.51
C ARG A 111 -6.01 -8.63 8.02
N VAL A 112 -7.24 -8.87 7.59
CA VAL A 112 -7.58 -9.01 6.17
C VAL A 112 -7.16 -7.76 5.38
N GLY A 113 -7.27 -6.56 5.96
CA GLY A 113 -6.76 -5.33 5.34
C GLY A 113 -5.26 -5.36 5.03
N ASP A 114 -4.45 -5.96 5.90
CA ASP A 114 -3.02 -6.15 5.66
C ASP A 114 -2.78 -7.13 4.50
N LEU A 115 -3.55 -8.22 4.50
CA LEU A 115 -3.47 -9.28 3.50
C LEU A 115 -3.85 -8.78 2.10
N VAL A 116 -4.95 -8.03 1.99
CA VAL A 116 -5.42 -7.41 0.74
C VAL A 116 -4.36 -6.45 0.19
N ARG A 117 -3.77 -5.62 1.06
CA ARG A 117 -2.71 -4.68 0.67
C ARG A 117 -1.50 -5.41 0.10
N MET A 118 -1.00 -6.43 0.80
CA MET A 118 0.15 -7.20 0.36
C MET A 118 -0.12 -7.99 -0.93
N ASN A 119 -1.36 -8.41 -1.15
CA ASN A 119 -1.76 -9.03 -2.41
C ASN A 119 -1.72 -8.01 -3.56
N GLN A 120 -2.27 -6.82 -3.35
CA GLN A 120 -2.31 -5.75 -4.35
C GLN A 120 -0.94 -5.16 -4.68
N SER A 121 -0.04 -5.05 -3.68
CA SER A 121 1.33 -4.57 -3.89
C SER A 121 2.27 -5.65 -4.45
N GLY A 122 1.83 -6.91 -4.50
CA GLY A 122 2.62 -8.05 -4.94
C GLY A 122 3.63 -8.57 -3.88
N GLU A 123 3.65 -7.97 -2.68
CA GLU A 123 4.52 -8.36 -1.58
C GLU A 123 4.28 -9.80 -1.09
N LEU A 124 3.06 -10.33 -1.25
CA LEU A 124 2.77 -11.73 -0.93
C LEU A 124 3.73 -12.71 -1.62
N SER A 125 4.13 -12.43 -2.87
CA SER A 125 5.06 -13.27 -3.62
C SER A 125 6.48 -13.30 -3.04
N LEU A 126 6.81 -12.31 -2.19
CA LEU A 126 8.11 -12.15 -1.54
C LEU A 126 8.14 -12.75 -0.13
N VAL A 127 7.00 -13.18 0.41
CA VAL A 127 6.90 -13.72 1.78
C VAL A 127 7.72 -15.01 1.90
N PRO A 128 8.76 -15.03 2.75
CA PRO A 128 9.61 -16.20 2.91
C PRO A 128 8.82 -17.42 3.41
N GLY A 129 8.96 -18.54 2.71
CA GLY A 129 8.29 -19.80 3.08
C GLY A 129 6.85 -19.94 2.62
N LEU A 130 6.27 -18.89 2.01
CA LEU A 130 5.00 -18.98 1.31
C LEU A 130 5.17 -19.78 0.02
N SER A 131 4.43 -20.88 -0.09
CA SER A 131 4.42 -21.69 -1.30
C SER A 131 3.42 -21.15 -2.31
N ARG A 132 3.55 -21.53 -3.58
CA ARG A 132 2.56 -21.22 -4.62
C ARG A 132 1.14 -21.67 -4.22
N LYS A 133 1.01 -22.85 -3.61
CA LYS A 133 -0.27 -23.33 -3.10
C LYS A 133 -0.84 -22.41 -2.01
N GLY A 134 -0.01 -21.97 -1.08
CA GLY A 134 -0.44 -21.04 -0.01
C GLY A 134 -0.83 -19.65 -0.56
N TYR A 135 -0.16 -19.21 -1.63
CA TYR A 135 -0.55 -18.01 -2.37
C TYR A 135 -1.91 -18.19 -3.05
N ASP A 136 -2.14 -19.30 -3.75
CA ASP A 136 -3.40 -19.59 -4.42
C ASP A 136 -4.56 -19.75 -3.40
N GLU A 137 -4.31 -20.32 -2.22
CA GLU A 137 -5.24 -20.36 -1.07
C GLU A 137 -5.65 -18.93 -0.66
N ILE A 138 -4.68 -18.04 -0.43
CA ILE A 138 -4.94 -16.64 -0.07
C ILE A 138 -5.77 -15.94 -1.13
N CYS A 139 -5.41 -16.06 -2.41
CA CYS A 139 -6.16 -15.40 -3.48
C CYS A 139 -7.60 -15.90 -3.54
N SER A 140 -7.81 -17.21 -3.41
CA SER A 140 -9.16 -17.81 -3.44
C SER A 140 -10.03 -17.28 -2.29
N VAL A 141 -9.47 -17.21 -1.07
CA VAL A 141 -10.16 -16.67 0.11
C VAL A 141 -10.51 -15.19 -0.05
N LEU A 142 -9.58 -14.39 -0.59
CA LEU A 142 -9.85 -12.99 -0.87
C LEU A 142 -10.94 -12.83 -1.94
N ASP A 143 -10.89 -13.62 -3.01
CA ASP A 143 -11.91 -13.58 -4.06
C ASP A 143 -13.29 -13.94 -3.51
N GLU A 144 -13.41 -14.96 -2.66
CA GLU A 144 -14.68 -15.32 -2.00
C GLU A 144 -15.17 -14.26 -1.01
N LEU A 145 -14.24 -13.64 -0.27
CA LEU A 145 -14.58 -12.64 0.73
C LEU A 145 -15.07 -11.32 0.08
N PHE A 146 -14.65 -11.03 -1.15
CA PHE A 146 -14.95 -9.78 -1.87
C PHE A 146 -15.77 -9.96 -3.16
N ALA A 147 -16.25 -11.17 -3.47
CA ALA A 147 -17.23 -11.45 -4.53
C ALA A 147 -18.61 -10.82 -4.24
#